data_AF-A0A752IQ49-F1
#
_entry.id   AF-A0A752IQ49-F1
#
_cell.length_a   1.000
_cell.length_b   1.000
_cell.length_c   1.000
_cell.angle_alpha   90.00
_cell.angle_beta   90.00
_cell.angle_gamma   90.00
#
_symmetry.space_group_name_H-M   'P 1'
#
loop_
_entity.id
_entity.type
_entity.pdbx_description
1 polymer ?
#
loop_
_entity_poly.entity_id
_entity_poly.type
_entity_poly.pdbx_seq_one_letter_code
_entity_poly.pdbx_strand_id
1 'polypeptide(L)'
;MQTLTRVLPPLRLIMFCQSGENPAQFPDTDGLCVEDCVRLRTPEGLLDRLRRWPGAMVISAGRPSTQLLLWQQVFQCYPRTVVFCSSNAFLPVDVSVEGYFRHLRLVKRAMPVRVLARMAELAIWSSVQASPYKEEMKNALSVPELVMEINSRTLVRLLSERLPKQGRRVLGLLLSGCSPEMTARILGTGVRQVWLAEQTLKQRWDIPSGIPLLDAIRIRMPDVNRDINQQIVLVKAAASNASDLR
;
A
#
# COMPACT_ATOMS: atom_id res chain seq x y z
N MET A 1 -22.41 22.01 -26.62
CA MET A 1 -21.69 21.16 -25.66
C MET A 1 -20.43 21.90 -25.24
N GLN A 2 -20.43 22.51 -24.05
CA GLN A 2 -19.21 23.12 -23.50
C GLN A 2 -18.33 22.00 -22.94
N THR A 3 -17.24 21.69 -23.64
CA THR A 3 -16.11 20.97 -23.05
C THR A 3 -15.54 21.85 -21.95
N LEU A 4 -16.03 21.65 -20.73
CA LEU A 4 -15.37 22.09 -19.52
C LEU A 4 -14.00 21.40 -19.46
N THR A 5 -12.99 21.97 -20.10
CA THR A 5 -11.60 21.78 -19.74
C THR A 5 -11.42 22.39 -18.36
N ARG A 6 -11.90 21.68 -17.33
CA ARG A 6 -11.62 22.01 -15.93
C ARG A 6 -10.16 21.67 -15.70
N VAL A 7 -9.32 22.69 -15.90
CA VAL A 7 -7.91 22.66 -15.57
C VAL A 7 -7.81 22.29 -14.09
N LEU A 8 -7.23 21.13 -13.78
CA LEU A 8 -6.89 20.81 -12.39
C LEU A 8 -5.94 21.88 -11.87
N PRO A 9 -6.08 22.30 -10.60
CA PRO A 9 -5.07 23.15 -9.99
C PRO A 9 -3.69 22.49 -10.13
N PRO A 10 -2.63 23.26 -10.37
CA PRO A 10 -1.30 22.69 -10.57
C PRO A 10 -0.88 21.92 -9.31
N LEU A 11 -0.23 20.78 -9.53
CA LEU A 11 -0.05 19.74 -8.52
C LEU A 11 1.16 20.04 -7.65
N ARG A 12 1.00 19.87 -6.34
CA ARG A 12 2.14 19.77 -5.43
C ARG A 12 2.52 18.30 -5.32
N LEU A 13 3.73 17.98 -5.78
CA LEU A 13 4.24 16.62 -5.87
C LEU A 13 5.29 16.37 -4.78
N ILE A 14 5.12 15.25 -4.08
CA ILE A 14 6.10 14.72 -3.14
C ILE A 14 6.59 13.38 -3.67
N MET A 15 7.86 13.32 -4.08
CA MET A 15 8.53 12.07 -4.41
C MET A 15 9.17 11.51 -3.13
N PHE A 16 8.60 10.44 -2.58
CA PHE A 16 9.05 9.83 -1.34
C PHE A 16 9.78 8.52 -1.62
N CYS A 17 11.00 8.38 -1.11
CA CYS A 17 11.78 7.15 -1.22
C CYS A 17 12.48 6.90 0.11
N GLN A 18 11.92 6.03 0.94
CA GLN A 18 12.49 5.70 2.25
C GLN A 18 13.95 5.23 2.11
N SER A 19 14.80 5.56 3.09
CA SER A 19 16.17 5.05 3.15
C SER A 19 16.20 3.53 3.01
N GLY A 20 16.94 3.03 2.01
CA GLY A 20 17.03 1.61 1.67
C GLY A 20 16.20 1.19 0.45
N GLU A 21 15.20 2.00 0.05
CA GLU A 21 14.48 1.79 -1.20
C GLU A 21 15.25 2.35 -2.40
N ASN A 22 14.99 1.78 -3.58
CA ASN A 22 15.68 2.19 -4.80
C ASN A 22 14.92 3.34 -5.48
N PRO A 23 15.49 4.56 -5.57
CA PRO A 23 14.84 5.70 -6.22
C PRO A 23 14.62 5.48 -7.72
N ALA A 24 15.31 4.53 -8.36
CA ALA A 24 15.06 4.16 -9.74
C ALA A 24 13.67 3.55 -9.95
N GLN A 25 12.92 3.23 -8.88
CA GLN A 25 11.55 2.74 -8.99
C GLN A 25 10.55 3.84 -9.35
N PHE A 26 10.92 5.12 -9.28
CA PHE A 26 10.00 6.20 -9.65
C PHE A 26 9.58 6.09 -11.13
N PRO A 27 8.30 6.31 -11.43
CA PRO A 27 7.83 6.42 -12.81
C PRO A 27 8.28 7.77 -13.39
N ASP A 28 8.22 7.87 -14.71
CA ASP A 28 8.38 9.15 -15.41
C ASP A 28 7.17 10.06 -15.12
N THR A 29 7.45 11.29 -14.67
CA THR A 29 6.46 12.27 -14.23
C THR A 29 6.27 13.44 -15.19
N ASP A 30 6.93 13.43 -16.36
CA ASP A 30 6.98 14.59 -17.27
C ASP A 30 5.61 15.02 -17.83
N GLY A 31 4.60 14.15 -17.74
CA GLY A 31 3.22 14.46 -18.12
C GLY A 31 2.34 15.02 -17.01
N LEU A 32 2.87 15.20 -15.80
CA LEU A 32 2.13 15.78 -14.68
C LEU A 32 2.28 17.31 -14.69
N CYS A 33 1.17 18.03 -14.57
CA CYS A 33 1.18 19.48 -14.41
C CYS A 33 1.54 19.83 -12.95
N VAL A 34 2.84 19.86 -12.64
CA VAL A 34 3.37 20.07 -11.27
C VAL A 34 3.79 21.54 -11.08
N GLU A 35 3.30 22.17 -10.01
CA GLU A 35 3.74 23.50 -9.57
C GLU A 35 5.04 23.39 -8.77
N ASP A 36 5.03 22.51 -7.77
CA ASP A 36 6.11 22.31 -6.82
C ASP A 36 6.42 20.82 -6.69
N CYS A 37 7.70 20.45 -6.71
CA CYS A 37 8.16 19.08 -6.50
C CYS A 37 9.24 19.01 -5.42
N VAL A 38 9.09 18.10 -4.47
CA VAL A 38 10.14 17.82 -3.46
C VAL A 38 10.46 16.33 -3.38
N ARG A 39 11.72 16.02 -3.13
CA ARG A 39 12.20 14.65 -2.88
C ARG A 39 12.49 14.46 -1.41
N LEU A 40 11.91 13.43 -0.79
CA LEU A 40 12.03 13.15 0.64
C LEU A 40 12.46 11.70 0.86
N ARG A 41 13.26 11.48 1.91
CA ARG A 41 13.78 10.14 2.27
C ARG A 41 13.36 9.64 3.64
N THR A 42 12.74 10.48 4.45
CA THR A 42 12.36 10.16 5.83
C THR A 42 10.85 10.28 6.02
N PRO A 43 10.21 9.34 6.75
CA PRO A 43 8.79 9.41 7.10
C PRO A 43 8.42 10.74 7.78
N GLU A 44 9.28 11.25 8.66
CA GLU A 44 9.07 12.50 9.39
C GLU A 44 9.04 13.69 8.42
N GLY A 45 9.94 13.71 7.44
CA GLY A 45 9.97 14.73 6.40
C GLY A 45 8.71 14.69 5.53
N LEU A 46 8.19 13.49 5.22
CA LEU A 46 6.94 13.33 4.49
C LEU A 46 5.77 13.93 5.27
N LEU A 47 5.63 13.60 6.55
CA LEU A 47 4.55 14.09 7.41
C LEU A 47 4.60 15.61 7.60
N ASP A 48 5.80 16.17 7.81
CA ASP A 48 5.99 17.62 7.91
C ASP A 48 5.64 18.33 6.59
N ARG A 49 5.99 17.74 5.44
CA ARG A 49 5.61 18.30 4.15
C ARG A 49 4.11 18.22 3.90
N LEU A 50 3.46 17.11 4.23
CA LEU A 50 2.00 16.96 4.11
C LEU A 50 1.25 17.91 5.04
N ARG A 51 1.81 18.25 6.21
CA ARG A 51 1.24 19.31 7.07
C ARG A 51 1.12 20.64 6.34
N ARG A 52 2.15 20.98 5.54
CA ARG A 52 2.19 22.19 4.73
C ARG A 52 1.36 22.06 3.44
N TRP A 53 1.32 20.85 2.86
CA TRP A 53 0.60 20.53 1.63
C TRP A 53 -0.40 19.37 1.81
N PRO A 54 -1.53 19.58 2.52
CA PRO A 54 -2.44 18.50 2.94
C PRO A 54 -3.24 17.83 1.82
N GLY A 55 -3.08 18.29 0.57
CA GLY A 55 -3.65 17.68 -0.64
C GLY A 55 -2.59 17.35 -1.70
N ALA A 56 -1.31 17.31 -1.33
CA ALA A 56 -0.25 16.94 -2.25
C ALA A 56 -0.47 15.52 -2.78
N MET A 57 0.01 15.30 -4.00
CA MET A 57 0.18 13.96 -4.54
C MET A 57 1.52 13.43 -4.06
N VAL A 58 1.54 12.22 -3.52
CA VAL A 58 2.75 11.50 -3.12
C VAL A 58 2.99 10.40 -4.12
N ILE A 59 4.18 10.36 -4.74
CA ILE A 59 4.67 9.17 -5.43
C ILE A 59 5.70 8.53 -4.49
N SER A 60 5.39 7.34 -3.97
CA SER A 60 6.30 6.57 -3.13
C SER A 60 7.05 5.52 -3.94
N ALA A 61 8.37 5.43 -3.78
CA ALA A 61 9.14 4.27 -4.21
C ALA A 61 8.98 3.14 -3.19
N GLY A 62 8.62 1.96 -3.67
CA GLY A 62 8.46 0.74 -2.89
C GLY A 62 7.03 0.20 -2.89
N ARG A 63 6.88 -0.94 -2.22
CA ARG A 63 5.58 -1.61 -2.03
C ARG A 63 4.83 -1.00 -0.85
N PRO A 64 3.51 -0.82 -0.92
CA PRO A 64 2.77 -0.23 0.20
C PRO A 64 2.72 -1.13 1.44
N SER A 65 2.75 -2.46 1.28
CA SER A 65 2.75 -3.39 2.42
C SER A 65 3.98 -3.27 3.32
N THR A 66 5.14 -2.87 2.80
CA THR A 66 6.36 -2.66 3.60
C THR A 66 6.32 -1.35 4.40
N GLN A 67 5.46 -0.41 4.00
CA GLN A 67 5.31 0.92 4.59
C GLN A 67 3.91 1.11 5.21
N LEU A 68 3.24 0.01 5.58
CA LEU A 68 1.83 0.03 5.99
C LEU A 68 1.53 1.05 7.11
N LEU A 69 2.38 1.10 8.14
CA LEU A 69 2.20 1.99 9.28
C LEU A 69 2.28 3.47 8.89
N LEU A 70 3.20 3.79 7.98
CA LEU A 70 3.30 5.14 7.43
C LEU A 70 2.03 5.52 6.68
N TRP A 71 1.51 4.63 5.84
CA TRP A 71 0.26 4.91 5.11
C TRP A 71 -0.94 5.04 6.03
N GLN A 72 -1.04 4.18 7.05
CA GLN A 72 -2.07 4.33 8.08
C GLN A 72 -2.02 5.72 8.71
N GLN A 73 -0.84 6.19 9.14
CA GLN A 73 -0.67 7.51 9.74
C GLN A 73 -0.98 8.64 8.75
N VAL A 74 -0.50 8.55 7.51
CA VAL A 74 -0.76 9.54 6.46
C VAL A 74 -2.25 9.67 6.20
N PHE A 75 -2.99 8.56 6.04
CA PHE A 75 -4.42 8.62 5.76
C PHE A 75 -5.25 9.03 6.98
N GLN A 76 -4.78 8.76 8.21
CA GLN A 76 -5.38 9.28 9.44
C GLN A 76 -5.28 10.80 9.56
N CYS A 77 -4.11 11.37 9.27
CA CYS A 77 -3.88 12.81 9.40
C CYS A 77 -4.29 13.61 8.16
N TYR A 78 -4.12 13.02 6.98
CA TYR A 78 -4.27 13.67 5.67
C TYR A 78 -5.08 12.78 4.71
N PRO A 79 -6.37 12.54 4.98
CA PRO A 79 -7.18 11.54 4.27
C PRO A 79 -7.39 11.83 2.78
N ARG A 80 -7.16 13.06 2.32
CA ARG A 80 -7.28 13.46 0.91
C ARG A 80 -5.99 13.32 0.10
N THR A 81 -4.90 12.92 0.75
CA THR A 81 -3.61 12.71 0.08
C THR A 81 -3.75 11.60 -0.95
N VAL A 82 -3.35 11.86 -2.19
CA VAL A 82 -3.29 10.83 -3.24
C VAL A 82 -1.91 10.20 -3.19
N VAL A 83 -1.82 8.88 -3.02
CA VAL A 83 -0.56 8.16 -2.90
C VAL A 83 -0.42 7.16 -4.04
N PHE A 84 0.60 7.30 -4.86
CA PHE A 84 0.97 6.34 -5.90
C PHE A 84 2.21 5.59 -5.44
N CYS A 85 2.07 4.30 -5.13
CA CYS A 85 3.21 3.44 -4.80
C CYS A 85 3.77 2.87 -6.10
N SER A 86 5.06 3.05 -6.33
CA SER A 86 5.78 2.59 -7.51
C SER A 86 6.78 1.51 -7.15
N SER A 87 6.65 0.35 -7.78
CA SER A 87 7.54 -0.79 -7.59
C SER A 87 7.71 -1.55 -8.90
N ASN A 88 8.75 -2.38 -8.99
CA ASN A 88 8.96 -3.30 -10.11
C ASN A 88 7.93 -4.45 -10.09
N ALA A 89 7.52 -4.88 -8.90
CA ALA A 89 6.54 -5.93 -8.69
C ALA A 89 5.70 -5.63 -7.44
N PHE A 90 4.43 -6.00 -7.51
CA PHE A 90 3.50 -5.93 -6.40
C PHE A 90 3.06 -7.34 -6.04
N LEU A 91 2.98 -7.60 -4.74
CA LEU A 91 2.52 -8.86 -4.21
C LEU A 91 0.99 -8.86 -4.07
N PRO A 92 0.37 -10.04 -3.95
CA PRO A 92 -1.05 -10.15 -3.62
C PRO A 92 -1.50 -9.27 -2.45
N VAL A 93 -0.67 -9.14 -1.42
CA VAL A 93 -0.99 -8.32 -0.25
C VAL A 93 -1.00 -6.82 -0.55
N ASP A 94 -0.17 -6.34 -1.48
CA ASP A 94 -0.15 -4.92 -1.88
C ASP A 94 -1.45 -4.50 -2.57
N VAL A 95 -2.04 -5.39 -3.36
CA VAL A 95 -3.35 -5.16 -4.00
C VAL A 95 -4.45 -5.01 -2.95
N SER A 96 -4.37 -5.77 -1.85
CA SER A 96 -5.32 -5.62 -0.75
C SER A 96 -5.10 -4.32 0.03
N VAL A 97 -3.84 -3.86 0.15
CA VAL A 97 -3.53 -2.54 0.75
C VAL A 97 -4.09 -1.40 -0.12
N GLU A 98 -3.95 -1.49 -1.44
CA GLU A 98 -4.58 -0.56 -2.40
C GLU A 98 -6.11 -0.55 -2.25
N GLY A 99 -6.73 -1.72 -2.16
CA GLY A 99 -8.18 -1.84 -1.95
C GLY A 99 -8.65 -1.36 -0.57
N TYR A 100 -7.75 -1.25 0.41
CA TYR A 100 -8.06 -0.72 1.74
C TYR A 100 -7.99 0.81 1.78
N PHE A 101 -6.91 1.40 1.25
CA PHE A 101 -6.73 2.85 1.25
C PHE A 101 -7.32 3.50 -0.02
N ARG A 102 -8.45 4.19 0.13
CA ARG A 102 -9.24 4.78 -0.96
C ARG A 102 -8.43 5.54 -2.02
N HIS A 103 -7.42 6.31 -1.59
CA HIS A 103 -6.60 7.17 -2.45
C HIS A 103 -5.18 6.66 -2.68
N LEU A 104 -4.90 5.40 -2.31
CA LEU A 104 -3.65 4.72 -2.67
C LEU A 104 -3.82 4.00 -4.01
N ARG A 105 -2.84 4.10 -4.91
CA ARG A 105 -2.80 3.38 -6.19
C ARG A 105 -1.46 2.72 -6.42
N LEU A 106 -1.47 1.56 -7.06
CA LEU A 106 -0.26 0.87 -7.48
C LEU A 106 0.10 1.29 -8.91
N VAL A 107 1.33 1.74 -9.11
CA VAL A 107 1.85 2.10 -10.43
C VAL A 107 3.12 1.31 -10.72
N LYS A 108 3.26 0.82 -11.95
CA LYS A 108 4.50 0.18 -12.39
C LYS A 108 5.44 1.26 -12.90
N ARG A 109 6.74 1.11 -12.64
CA ARG A 109 7.78 2.01 -13.16
C ARG A 109 7.67 2.24 -14.68
N ALA A 110 7.45 1.17 -15.44
CA ALA A 110 7.37 1.20 -16.90
C ALA A 110 6.01 1.70 -17.46
N MET A 111 5.15 2.27 -16.61
CA MET A 111 3.85 2.78 -17.04
C MET A 111 4.01 3.98 -17.97
N PRO A 112 3.27 4.06 -19.08
CA PRO A 112 3.36 5.21 -19.99
C PRO A 112 2.94 6.51 -19.29
N VAL A 113 3.67 7.59 -19.56
CA VAL A 113 3.46 8.93 -18.97
C VAL A 113 2.01 9.39 -19.09
N ARG A 114 1.37 9.21 -20.26
CA ARG A 114 -0.04 9.57 -20.50
C ARG A 114 -1.02 8.83 -19.58
N VAL A 115 -0.71 7.57 -19.25
CA VAL A 115 -1.55 6.75 -18.37
C VAL A 115 -1.40 7.23 -16.93
N LEU A 116 -0.16 7.49 -16.50
CA LEU A 116 0.12 8.04 -15.18
C LEU A 116 -0.59 9.39 -14.98
N ALA A 117 -0.49 10.30 -15.95
CA ALA A 117 -1.13 11.61 -15.91
C ALA A 117 -2.65 11.50 -15.78
N ARG A 118 -3.28 10.62 -16.56
CA ARG A 118 -4.73 10.39 -16.48
C ARG A 118 -5.14 9.76 -15.15
N MET A 119 -4.36 8.82 -14.63
CA MET A 119 -4.61 8.24 -13.31
C MET A 119 -4.50 9.28 -12.20
N ALA A 120 -3.47 10.14 -12.26
CA ALA A 120 -3.27 11.22 -11.29
C ALA A 120 -4.47 12.18 -11.32
N GLU A 121 -4.89 12.61 -12.51
CA GLU A 121 -6.04 13.49 -12.70
C GLU A 121 -7.31 12.92 -12.05
N LEU A 122 -7.63 11.65 -12.35
CA LEU A 122 -8.81 10.98 -11.80
C LEU A 122 -8.72 10.80 -10.28
N ALA A 123 -7.54 10.46 -9.75
CA ALA A 123 -7.34 10.25 -8.33
C ALA A 123 -7.49 11.55 -7.53
N ILE A 124 -6.94 12.66 -8.05
CA ILE A 124 -7.04 14.00 -7.46
C ILE A 124 -8.49 14.49 -7.52
N TRP A 125 -9.16 14.31 -8.65
CA TRP A 125 -10.57 14.66 -8.76
C TRP A 125 -11.42 13.88 -7.74
N SER A 126 -11.17 12.58 -7.59
CA SER A 126 -11.86 11.75 -6.60
C SER A 126 -11.57 12.17 -5.15
N SER A 127 -10.38 12.69 -4.84
CA SER A 127 -10.04 13.11 -3.47
C SER A 127 -10.66 14.45 -3.10
N VAL A 128 -10.82 15.35 -4.09
CA VAL A 128 -11.49 16.65 -3.91
C VAL A 128 -13.01 16.48 -3.76
N GLN A 129 -13.62 15.57 -4.52
CA GLN A 129 -15.06 15.32 -4.48
C GLN A 129 -15.52 14.47 -3.29
N ALA A 130 -14.61 13.81 -2.58
CA ALA A 130 -14.96 13.03 -1.40
C ALA A 130 -15.53 13.96 -0.29
N SER A 131 -16.77 13.67 0.12
CA SER A 131 -17.42 14.26 1.30
C SER A 131 -16.55 14.08 2.54
N PRO A 132 -16.72 14.89 3.61
CA PRO A 132 -15.79 14.86 4.73
C PRO A 132 -15.71 13.47 5.37
N TYR A 133 -14.59 12.79 5.11
CA TYR A 133 -14.12 11.50 5.66
C TYR A 133 -13.95 11.50 7.19
N LYS A 134 -14.43 12.55 7.88
CA LYS A 134 -14.32 12.75 9.33
C LYS A 134 -15.13 11.74 10.13
N GLU A 135 -16.16 11.10 9.56
CA GLU A 135 -16.95 10.08 10.27
C GLU A 135 -16.41 8.66 10.10
N GLU A 136 -15.83 8.31 8.95
CA GLU A 136 -15.32 6.94 8.69
C GLU A 136 -14.03 6.62 9.46
N MET A 137 -13.20 7.62 9.82
CA MET A 137 -11.96 7.41 10.59
C MET A 137 -12.10 7.56 12.11
N LYS A 138 -13.30 7.78 12.65
CA LYS A 138 -13.49 7.73 14.11
C LYS A 138 -13.15 6.34 14.70
N ASN A 139 -13.11 5.31 13.86
CA ASN A 139 -12.72 3.94 14.21
C ASN A 139 -11.38 3.56 13.54
N ALA A 140 -10.34 4.34 13.80
CA ALA A 140 -8.99 3.98 13.39
C ALA A 140 -8.59 2.65 14.05
N LEU A 141 -8.53 1.57 13.26
CA LEU A 141 -8.04 0.27 13.71
C LEU A 141 -6.67 0.41 14.37
N SER A 142 -6.44 -0.33 15.45
CA SER A 142 -5.09 -0.53 15.96
C SER A 142 -4.20 -1.22 14.92
N VAL A 143 -2.88 -1.15 15.07
CA VAL A 143 -1.94 -1.80 14.14
C VAL A 143 -2.22 -3.31 13.99
N PRO A 144 -2.44 -4.09 15.06
CA PRO A 144 -2.81 -5.49 14.94
C PRO A 144 -4.09 -5.73 14.14
N GLU A 145 -5.13 -4.94 14.40
CA GLU A 145 -6.41 -5.05 13.72
C GLU A 145 -6.29 -4.71 12.24
N LEU A 146 -5.53 -3.67 11.89
CA LEU A 146 -5.26 -3.33 10.49
C LEU A 146 -4.55 -4.46 9.75
N VAL A 147 -3.52 -5.05 10.36
CA VAL A 147 -2.78 -6.18 9.77
C VAL A 147 -3.69 -7.40 9.59
N MET A 148 -4.52 -7.71 10.59
CA MET A 148 -5.49 -8.81 10.48
C MET A 148 -6.53 -8.55 9.39
N GLU A 149 -7.04 -7.33 9.28
CA GLU A 149 -8.03 -6.94 8.27
C GLU A 149 -7.45 -7.08 6.86
N ILE A 150 -6.25 -6.55 6.60
CA ILE A 150 -5.60 -6.65 5.29
C ILE A 150 -5.27 -8.11 4.95
N ASN A 151 -4.78 -8.89 5.91
CA ASN A 151 -4.51 -10.30 5.71
C ASN A 151 -5.80 -11.08 5.40
N SER A 152 -6.89 -10.79 6.09
CA SER A 152 -8.19 -11.42 5.87
C SER A 152 -8.77 -11.07 4.50
N ARG A 153 -8.69 -9.79 4.09
CA ARG A 153 -9.07 -9.36 2.73
C ARG A 153 -8.25 -10.06 1.67
N THR A 154 -6.94 -10.17 1.86
CA THR A 154 -6.03 -10.87 0.93
C THR A 154 -6.42 -12.33 0.81
N LEU A 155 -6.64 -12.99 1.94
CA LEU A 155 -7.08 -14.39 1.99
C LEU A 155 -8.38 -14.61 1.23
N VAL A 156 -9.43 -13.84 1.54
CA VAL A 156 -10.74 -13.93 0.89
C VAL A 156 -10.61 -13.70 -0.61
N ARG A 157 -9.86 -12.67 -1.02
CA ARG A 157 -9.61 -12.36 -2.43
C ARG A 157 -8.98 -13.57 -3.14
N LEU A 158 -7.90 -14.13 -2.60
CA LEU A 158 -7.18 -15.24 -3.23
C LEU A 158 -8.00 -16.54 -3.26
N LEU A 159 -8.76 -16.85 -2.20
CA LEU A 159 -9.62 -18.04 -2.15
C LEU A 159 -10.82 -17.93 -3.09
N SER A 160 -11.29 -16.70 -3.37
CA SER A 160 -12.37 -16.44 -4.32
C SER A 160 -11.93 -16.56 -5.78
N GLU A 161 -10.62 -16.57 -6.06
CA GLU A 161 -10.12 -16.72 -7.42
C GLU A 161 -10.45 -18.11 -8.00
N ARG A 162 -10.64 -18.14 -9.32
CA ARG A 162 -10.83 -19.38 -10.07
C ARG A 162 -9.52 -20.16 -10.15
N LEU A 163 -9.27 -20.97 -9.14
CA LEU A 163 -8.13 -21.87 -9.03
C LEU A 163 -8.55 -23.33 -9.36
N PRO A 164 -7.66 -24.13 -9.95
CA PRO A 164 -7.84 -25.58 -10.02
C PRO A 164 -8.07 -26.17 -8.63
N LYS A 165 -8.86 -27.26 -8.54
CA LYS A 165 -9.21 -27.90 -7.25
C LYS A 165 -7.97 -28.18 -6.38
N GLN A 166 -6.90 -28.68 -6.99
CA GLN A 166 -5.64 -28.96 -6.30
C GLN A 166 -4.94 -27.68 -5.82
N GLY A 167 -4.84 -26.65 -6.66
CA GLY A 167 -4.25 -25.37 -6.28
C GLY A 167 -4.98 -24.71 -5.10
N ARG A 168 -6.32 -24.78 -5.08
CA ARG A 168 -7.12 -24.26 -3.96
C ARG A 168 -6.86 -25.00 -2.66
N ARG A 169 -6.76 -26.34 -2.70
CA ARG A 169 -6.46 -27.16 -1.52
C ARG A 169 -5.06 -26.88 -0.97
N VAL A 170 -4.06 -26.81 -1.85
CA VAL A 170 -2.68 -26.46 -1.47
C VAL A 170 -2.63 -25.07 -0.86
N LEU A 171 -3.23 -24.08 -1.52
CA LEU A 171 -3.30 -22.70 -1.02
C LEU A 171 -3.91 -22.63 0.38
N GLY A 172 -5.08 -23.26 0.58
CA GLY A 172 -5.76 -23.26 1.88
C GLY A 172 -4.92 -23.85 3.00
N LEU A 173 -4.17 -24.93 2.75
CA LEU A 173 -3.29 -25.55 3.74
C LEU A 173 -2.04 -24.71 4.03
N LEU A 174 -1.41 -24.14 3.00
CA LEU A 174 -0.25 -23.25 3.19
C LEU A 174 -0.62 -21.99 3.99
N LEU A 175 -1.81 -21.45 3.76
CA LEU A 175 -2.35 -20.30 4.50
C LEU A 175 -2.64 -20.62 5.97
N SER A 176 -3.00 -21.85 6.28
CA SER A 176 -3.14 -22.35 7.66
C SER A 176 -1.79 -22.60 8.34
N GLY A 177 -0.67 -22.32 7.67
CA GLY A 177 0.68 -22.50 8.20
C GLY A 177 1.21 -23.94 8.10
N CYS A 178 0.57 -24.81 7.31
CA CYS A 178 1.09 -26.15 7.08
C CYS A 178 2.38 -26.08 6.24
N SER A 179 3.40 -26.85 6.63
CA SER A 179 4.59 -27.01 5.80
C SER A 179 4.25 -27.75 4.49
N PRO A 180 5.09 -27.65 3.43
CA PRO A 180 4.89 -28.40 2.20
C PRO A 180 4.81 -29.92 2.42
N GLU A 181 5.59 -30.46 3.36
CA GLU A 181 5.61 -31.89 3.72
C GLU A 181 4.30 -32.30 4.38
N MET A 182 3.81 -31.49 5.33
CA MET A 182 2.54 -31.75 6.00
C MET A 182 1.37 -31.62 5.03
N THR A 183 1.41 -30.61 4.16
CA THR A 183 0.43 -30.41 3.08
C THR A 183 0.37 -31.62 2.16
N ALA A 184 1.53 -32.18 1.77
CA ALA A 184 1.62 -33.37 0.94
C ALA A 184 0.98 -34.59 1.60
N ARG A 185 1.26 -34.80 2.91
CA ARG A 185 0.65 -35.87 3.71
C ARG A 185 -0.86 -35.73 3.80
N ILE A 186 -1.37 -34.55 4.15
CA ILE A 186 -2.82 -34.27 4.28
C ILE A 186 -3.55 -34.50 2.96
N LEU A 187 -2.94 -34.11 1.84
CA LEU A 187 -3.55 -34.25 0.52
C LEU A 187 -3.32 -35.61 -0.14
N GLY A 188 -2.57 -36.53 0.50
CA GLY A 188 -2.21 -37.82 -0.08
C GLY A 188 -1.43 -37.70 -1.39
N THR A 189 -0.54 -36.71 -1.51
CA THR A 189 0.22 -36.41 -2.73
C THR A 189 1.72 -36.30 -2.46
N GLY A 190 2.54 -36.25 -3.51
CA GLY A 190 3.97 -36.03 -3.40
C GLY A 190 4.34 -34.58 -3.09
N VAL A 191 5.41 -34.35 -2.30
CA VAL A 191 5.94 -33.00 -2.00
C VAL A 191 6.23 -32.21 -3.27
N ARG A 192 6.72 -32.87 -4.32
CA ARG A 192 6.94 -32.26 -5.65
C ARG A 192 5.66 -31.68 -6.26
N GLN A 193 4.51 -32.31 -6.04
CA GLN A 193 3.22 -31.82 -6.55
C GLN A 193 2.75 -30.58 -5.76
N VAL A 194 3.01 -30.55 -4.45
CA VAL A 194 2.76 -29.35 -3.63
C VAL A 194 3.64 -28.20 -4.08
N TRP A 195 4.93 -28.46 -4.31
CA TRP A 195 5.87 -27.46 -4.82
C TRP A 195 5.45 -26.93 -6.20
N LEU A 196 5.07 -27.80 -7.14
CA LEU A 196 4.58 -27.38 -8.47
C LEU A 196 3.31 -26.52 -8.38
N ALA A 197 2.40 -26.86 -7.48
CA ALA A 197 1.21 -26.06 -7.22
C ALA A 197 1.59 -24.67 -6.64
N GLU A 198 2.54 -24.60 -5.70
CA GLU A 198 3.05 -23.33 -5.17
C GLU A 198 3.68 -22.47 -6.28
N GLN A 199 4.52 -23.05 -7.14
CA GLN A 199 5.14 -22.32 -8.27
C GLN A 199 4.09 -21.81 -9.25
N THR A 200 3.06 -22.62 -9.52
CA THR A 200 1.95 -22.20 -10.40
C THR A 200 1.19 -21.01 -9.80
N LEU A 201 0.98 -21.00 -8.48
CA LEU A 201 0.37 -19.86 -7.78
C LEU A 201 1.27 -18.61 -7.84
N LYS A 202 2.57 -18.78 -7.60
CA LYS A 202 3.55 -17.68 -7.70
C LYS A 202 3.59 -17.06 -9.09
N GLN A 203 3.66 -17.89 -10.12
CA GLN A 203 3.64 -17.43 -11.51
C GLN A 203 2.33 -16.71 -11.83
N ARG A 204 1.19 -17.23 -11.38
CA ARG A 204 -0.12 -16.61 -11.62
C ARG A 204 -0.26 -15.22 -11.00
N TRP A 205 0.40 -14.98 -9.87
CA TRP A 205 0.36 -13.70 -9.15
C TRP A 205 1.60 -12.85 -9.36
N ASP A 206 2.42 -13.17 -10.38
CA ASP A 206 3.67 -12.47 -10.69
C ASP A 206 4.61 -12.31 -9.47
N ILE A 207 4.62 -13.29 -8.56
CA ILE A 207 5.48 -13.29 -7.38
C ILE A 207 6.91 -13.63 -7.82
N PRO A 208 7.91 -12.77 -7.51
CA PRO A 208 9.31 -13.05 -7.79
C PRO A 208 9.80 -14.37 -7.18
N SER A 209 10.67 -15.09 -7.88
CA SER A 209 11.15 -16.44 -7.52
C SER A 209 11.80 -16.53 -6.13
N GLY A 210 12.41 -15.45 -5.64
CA GLY A 210 13.04 -15.37 -4.32
C GLY A 210 12.08 -15.11 -3.15
N ILE A 211 10.79 -14.86 -3.40
CA ILE A 211 9.82 -14.51 -2.35
C ILE A 211 9.02 -15.76 -1.94
N PRO A 212 9.02 -16.14 -0.64
CA PRO A 212 8.15 -17.19 -0.13
C PRO A 212 6.67 -16.85 -0.35
N LEU A 213 5.84 -17.85 -0.69
CA LEU A 213 4.42 -17.58 -0.98
C LEU A 213 3.71 -16.94 0.23
N LEU A 214 4.03 -17.39 1.44
CA LEU A 214 3.45 -16.85 2.66
C LEU A 214 3.74 -15.36 2.85
N ASP A 215 4.97 -14.92 2.55
CA ASP A 215 5.36 -13.51 2.63
C ASP A 215 4.74 -12.65 1.53
N ALA A 216 4.34 -13.27 0.42
CA ALA A 216 3.65 -12.59 -0.66
C ALA A 216 2.17 -12.30 -0.36
N ILE A 217 1.53 -13.13 0.47
CA ILE A 217 0.09 -13.11 0.71
C ILE A 217 -0.27 -12.61 2.11
N ARG A 218 0.72 -12.38 2.97
CA ARG A 218 0.50 -11.98 4.37
C ARG A 218 1.51 -10.94 4.82
N ILE A 219 1.01 -9.89 5.45
CA ILE A 219 1.82 -8.97 6.24
C ILE A 219 2.14 -9.66 7.56
N ARG A 220 3.43 -9.89 7.81
CA ARG A 220 3.89 -10.31 9.14
C ARG A 220 3.62 -9.17 10.11
N MET A 221 3.15 -9.52 11.31
CA MET A 221 3.02 -8.52 12.36
C MET A 221 4.39 -7.85 12.52
N PRO A 222 4.47 -6.51 12.43
CA PRO A 222 5.71 -5.85 12.79
C PRO A 222 6.03 -6.27 14.21
N ASP A 223 7.25 -6.76 14.45
CA ASP A 223 7.73 -6.91 15.82
C ASP A 223 7.54 -5.55 16.46
N VAL A 224 6.61 -5.47 17.43
CA VAL A 224 6.31 -4.23 18.14
C VAL A 224 7.50 -3.99 19.05
N ASN A 225 8.63 -3.59 18.46
CA ASN A 225 9.73 -3.01 19.18
C ASN A 225 9.19 -1.72 19.77
N ARG A 226 9.37 -1.55 21.08
CA ARG A 226 8.74 -0.54 21.95
C ARG A 226 8.95 0.93 21.53
N ASP A 227 9.69 1.18 20.46
CA ASP A 227 10.16 2.52 20.06
C ASP A 227 9.13 3.34 19.29
N ILE A 228 8.22 2.73 18.50
CA ILE A 228 7.18 3.50 17.77
C ILE A 228 6.12 4.06 18.74
N ASN A 229 5.86 3.36 19.84
CA ASN A 229 4.98 3.87 20.90
C ASN A 229 5.55 5.11 21.59
N GLN A 230 6.88 5.31 21.59
CA GLN A 230 7.46 6.55 22.11
C GLN A 230 7.23 7.73 21.15
N GLN A 231 7.30 7.50 19.83
CA GLN A 231 7.05 8.56 18.83
C GLN A 231 5.59 9.01 18.80
N ILE A 232 4.62 8.08 18.94
CA ILE A 232 3.19 8.44 18.98
C ILE A 232 2.84 9.19 20.28
N VAL A 233 3.48 8.84 21.41
CA VAL A 233 3.31 9.57 22.69
C VAL A 233 3.93 10.96 22.62
N LEU A 234 5.09 11.13 21.98
CA LEU A 234 5.73 12.44 21.76
C LEU A 234 4.88 13.37 20.86
N VAL A 235 4.24 12.84 19.83
CA VAL A 235 3.37 13.64 18.93
C VAL A 235 2.07 14.06 19.63
N LYS A 236 1.50 13.20 20.50
CA LYS A 236 0.35 13.59 21.34
C LYS A 236 0.72 14.66 22.39
N ALA A 237 1.91 14.58 22.99
CA ALA A 237 2.39 15.60 23.93
C ALA A 237 2.64 16.96 23.22
N ALA A 238 3.21 16.95 22.02
CA ALA A 238 3.43 18.17 21.23
C ALA A 238 2.13 18.83 20.77
N ALA A 239 1.06 18.05 20.53
CA ALA A 239 -0.26 18.59 20.18
C ALA A 239 -1.00 19.18 21.39
N SER A 240 -0.79 18.64 22.60
CA SER A 240 -1.37 19.16 23.85
C SER A 240 -0.71 20.48 24.29
N ASN A 241 0.60 20.62 24.10
CA ASN A 241 1.32 21.82 24.52
C ASN A 241 1.09 23.04 23.59
N ALA A 242 0.51 22.81 22.41
CA ALA A 242 0.13 23.89 21.48
C ALA A 242 -1.27 24.45 21.78
N SER A 243 -2.10 23.76 22.57
CA SER A 243 -3.41 24.23 23.01
C SER A 243 -3.38 25.10 24.27
N ASP A 244 -2.28 25.09 25.03
CA ASP A 244 -2.12 25.85 26.29
C ASP A 244 -1.47 27.24 26.11
N LEU A 245 -1.25 27.69 24.86
CA LEU A 245 -0.70 29.01 24.52
C LEU A 245 -1.74 29.91 23.82
N ARG A 246 -2.94 30.00 24.39
CA ARG A 246 -3.92 31.05 24.07
C ARG A 246 -4.34 31.80 25.31
#